data_AF-A0A9Y4NTX7-F1
#
_entry.id   AF-A0A9Y4NTX7-F1
#
_cell.length_a   1.000
_cell.length_b   1.000
_cell.length_c   1.000
_cell.angle_alpha   90.00
_cell.angle_beta   90.00
_cell.angle_gamma   90.00
#
_symmetry.space_group_name_H-M   'P 1'
#
loop_
_entity.id
_entity.type
_entity.pdbx_description
1 polymer ?
#
loop_
_entity_poly.entity_id
_entity_poly.type
_entity_poly.pdbx_seq_one_letter_code
_entity_poly.pdbx_strand_id
1 'polypeptide(L)'
;MRHRAVRGHSDPGCGTVVLVEDPAAVHSPNYPQSYGDDCVLRWVVYAPHGHVVKLDFADFDLEESDRCLYDSLTVFGDVAGTEEIAVLCGRGPPPPVLSYHSVMVLQFTSDSSVAHGGFSASLTFISDADLHDRDGPDVEQHPDVFTANRRHTAPHVVQPSSSRSLQAAVDPGRHVVGGSGDGDEDDDDDDDDDGESSGTTQ
;
A
#
# COMPACT_ATOMS: atom_id res chain seq x y z
N MET A 1 -13.50 -32.95 -37.50
CA MET A 1 -12.72 -32.66 -36.28
C MET A 1 -13.70 -32.50 -35.14
N ARG A 2 -13.49 -33.20 -34.01
CA ARG A 2 -14.34 -33.09 -32.83
C ARG A 2 -13.79 -31.96 -31.97
N HIS A 3 -14.55 -30.90 -31.75
CA HIS A 3 -14.20 -29.90 -30.76
C HIS A 3 -14.33 -30.56 -29.39
N ARG A 4 -13.18 -30.88 -28.78
CA ARG A 4 -13.11 -31.31 -27.38
C ARG A 4 -13.44 -30.08 -26.54
N ALA A 5 -14.64 -30.02 -25.99
CA ALA A 5 -14.96 -29.08 -24.93
C ALA A 5 -14.03 -29.39 -23.76
N VAL A 6 -13.10 -28.48 -23.48
CA VAL A 6 -12.35 -28.48 -22.23
C VAL A 6 -13.37 -28.13 -21.15
N ARG A 7 -13.62 -29.06 -20.23
CA ARG A 7 -14.41 -28.78 -19.03
C ARG A 7 -13.53 -27.94 -18.10
N GLY A 8 -13.58 -26.63 -18.26
CA GLY A 8 -13.34 -25.69 -17.16
C GLY A 8 -14.72 -25.18 -16.75
N HIS A 9 -15.12 -25.37 -15.50
CA HIS A 9 -16.31 -24.69 -14.99
C HIS A 9 -15.95 -23.21 -14.90
N SER A 10 -16.45 -22.40 -15.81
CA SER A 10 -16.25 -20.96 -15.78
C SER A 10 -16.84 -20.44 -14.48
N ASP A 11 -16.02 -19.91 -13.59
CA ASP A 11 -16.48 -19.32 -12.34
C ASP A 11 -17.42 -18.14 -12.66
N PRO A 12 -18.66 -18.13 -12.15
CA PRO A 12 -19.67 -17.16 -12.55
C PRO A 12 -19.28 -15.69 -12.34
N GLY A 13 -18.30 -15.42 -11.46
CA GLY A 13 -17.80 -14.09 -11.15
C GLY A 13 -16.57 -13.66 -11.96
N CYS A 14 -15.88 -14.58 -12.64
CA CYS A 14 -14.67 -14.24 -13.38
C CYS A 14 -14.99 -13.47 -14.66
N GLY A 15 -14.21 -12.42 -14.93
CA GLY A 15 -14.41 -11.46 -16.01
C GLY A 15 -15.44 -10.37 -15.71
N THR A 16 -15.89 -10.23 -14.46
CA THR A 16 -16.92 -9.25 -14.09
C THR A 16 -16.35 -8.02 -13.38
N VAL A 17 -17.09 -6.91 -13.46
CA VAL A 17 -16.85 -5.68 -12.71
C VAL A 17 -18.08 -5.41 -11.86
N VAL A 18 -17.87 -5.24 -10.55
CA VAL A 18 -18.92 -4.98 -9.56
C VAL A 18 -18.78 -3.55 -9.06
N LEU A 19 -19.90 -2.81 -9.07
CA LEU A 19 -19.97 -1.48 -8.47
C LEU A 19 -20.42 -1.58 -7.01
N VAL A 20 -19.72 -0.91 -6.11
CA VAL A 20 -20.02 -0.87 -4.67
C VAL A 20 -20.15 0.57 -4.21
N GLU A 21 -21.32 0.95 -3.72
CA GLU A 21 -21.63 2.33 -3.27
C GLU A 21 -21.94 2.40 -1.76
N ASP A 22 -22.09 1.24 -1.11
CA ASP A 22 -22.37 1.10 0.32
C ASP A 22 -21.31 0.19 0.99
N PRO A 23 -21.12 0.28 2.31
CA PRO A 23 -20.32 -0.68 3.05
C PRO A 23 -20.77 -2.12 2.76
N ALA A 24 -19.82 -2.98 2.40
CA ALA A 24 -20.12 -4.31 1.88
C ALA A 24 -19.03 -5.30 2.24
N ALA A 25 -19.36 -6.60 2.22
CA ALA A 25 -18.37 -7.65 2.22
C ALA A 25 -18.05 -8.06 0.79
N VAL A 26 -16.77 -8.27 0.49
CA VAL A 26 -16.26 -8.75 -0.80
C VAL A 26 -15.44 -10.00 -0.59
N HIS A 27 -15.49 -10.90 -1.56
CA HIS A 27 -14.79 -12.18 -1.50
C HIS A 27 -14.35 -12.61 -2.88
N SER A 28 -13.26 -13.38 -2.95
CA SER A 28 -12.86 -14.06 -4.18
C SER A 28 -13.98 -15.00 -4.67
N PRO A 29 -14.02 -15.32 -5.97
CA PRO A 29 -14.94 -16.32 -6.49
C PRO A 29 -14.89 -17.62 -5.68
N ASN A 30 -16.04 -18.26 -5.50
CA ASN A 30 -16.22 -19.53 -4.78
C ASN A 30 -15.87 -19.56 -3.29
N TYR A 31 -15.38 -18.46 -2.70
CA TYR A 31 -15.02 -18.42 -1.28
C TYR A 31 -16.15 -19.01 -0.40
N PRO A 32 -15.85 -19.92 0.56
CA PRO A 32 -14.52 -20.31 1.04
C PRO A 32 -13.89 -21.51 0.32
N GLN A 33 -14.46 -21.96 -0.81
CA GLN A 33 -13.81 -22.94 -1.68
C GLN A 33 -12.75 -22.24 -2.53
N SER A 34 -11.85 -23.03 -3.11
CA SER A 34 -10.81 -22.48 -3.95
C SER A 34 -11.38 -21.69 -5.13
N TYR A 35 -10.77 -20.54 -5.42
CA TYR A 35 -11.06 -19.78 -6.63
C TYR A 35 -10.62 -20.56 -7.88
N GLY A 36 -11.15 -20.22 -9.05
CA GLY A 36 -10.71 -20.79 -10.32
C GLY A 36 -9.46 -20.10 -10.89
N ASP A 37 -8.76 -20.84 -11.73
CA ASP A 37 -7.64 -20.36 -12.54
C ASP A 37 -8.14 -19.37 -13.62
N ASP A 38 -7.23 -18.57 -14.18
CA ASP A 38 -7.46 -17.61 -15.28
C ASP A 38 -8.60 -16.60 -14.99
N CYS A 39 -8.71 -16.14 -13.74
CA CYS A 39 -9.77 -15.25 -13.30
C CYS A 39 -9.33 -13.80 -13.23
N VAL A 40 -10.21 -12.87 -13.62
CA VAL A 40 -10.09 -11.44 -13.30
C VAL A 40 -11.42 -10.94 -12.75
N LEU A 41 -11.45 -10.41 -11.54
CA LEU A 41 -12.64 -9.82 -10.92
C LEU A 41 -12.31 -8.46 -10.34
N ARG A 42 -13.10 -7.44 -10.69
CA ARG A 42 -12.89 -6.07 -10.20
C ARG A 42 -14.06 -5.58 -9.37
N TRP A 43 -13.78 -4.92 -8.26
CA TRP A 43 -14.74 -4.11 -7.51
C TRP A 43 -14.34 -2.65 -7.63
N VAL A 44 -15.26 -1.82 -8.10
CA VAL A 44 -15.09 -0.36 -8.11
C VAL A 44 -15.94 0.19 -6.97
N VAL A 45 -15.27 0.74 -5.97
CA VAL A 45 -15.89 1.20 -4.72
C VAL A 45 -15.91 2.72 -4.73
N TYR A 46 -17.10 3.30 -4.55
CA TYR A 46 -17.30 4.74 -4.38
C TYR A 46 -17.82 5.00 -2.97
N ALA A 47 -16.99 5.66 -2.16
CA ALA A 47 -17.43 6.20 -0.88
C ALA A 47 -18.13 7.55 -1.08
N PRO A 48 -18.95 8.00 -0.10
CA PRO A 48 -19.44 9.36 -0.06
C PRO A 48 -18.29 10.39 -0.09
N HIS A 49 -18.59 11.61 -0.54
CA HIS A 49 -17.62 12.69 -0.52
C HIS A 49 -17.10 12.95 0.90
N GLY A 50 -15.80 13.24 1.02
CA GLY A 50 -15.15 13.48 2.31
C GLY A 50 -14.97 12.22 3.16
N HIS A 51 -14.90 11.06 2.51
CA HIS A 51 -14.59 9.78 3.14
C HIS A 51 -13.47 9.09 2.38
N VAL A 52 -12.73 8.25 3.10
CA VAL A 52 -11.83 7.24 2.53
C VAL A 52 -12.46 5.86 2.66
N VAL A 53 -12.08 4.95 1.77
CA VAL A 53 -12.46 3.54 1.82
C VAL A 53 -11.42 2.79 2.64
N LYS A 54 -11.88 1.97 3.59
CA LYS A 54 -11.08 1.00 4.34
C LYS A 54 -11.44 -0.41 3.89
N LEU A 55 -10.43 -1.15 3.46
CA LEU A 55 -10.48 -2.59 3.21
C LEU A 55 -9.88 -3.34 4.40
N ASP A 56 -10.67 -4.20 5.03
CA ASP A 56 -10.26 -4.98 6.21
C ASP A 56 -10.49 -6.47 5.99
N PHE A 57 -9.46 -7.29 6.18
CA PHE A 57 -9.47 -8.71 5.81
C PHE A 57 -9.87 -9.59 7.00
N ALA A 58 -10.87 -10.43 6.78
CA ALA A 58 -11.22 -11.51 7.72
C ALA A 58 -10.42 -12.79 7.45
N ASP A 59 -10.14 -13.06 6.17
CA ASP A 59 -9.41 -14.23 5.70
C ASP A 59 -8.69 -13.92 4.39
N PHE A 60 -7.54 -14.56 4.17
CA PHE A 60 -6.70 -14.33 2.99
C PHE A 60 -5.75 -15.51 2.77
N ASP A 61 -5.88 -16.18 1.63
CA ASP A 61 -5.05 -17.31 1.20
C ASP A 61 -5.03 -17.33 -0.33
N LEU A 62 -4.02 -16.68 -0.91
CA LEU A 62 -3.71 -16.69 -2.35
C LEU A 62 -2.34 -17.37 -2.57
N GLU A 63 -2.07 -17.82 -3.80
CA GLU A 63 -0.75 -18.35 -4.15
C GLU A 63 0.36 -17.32 -3.82
N GLU A 64 1.38 -17.76 -3.09
CA GLU A 64 2.52 -16.92 -2.75
C GLU A 64 3.56 -16.92 -3.88
N SER A 65 3.99 -15.72 -4.29
CA SER A 65 5.04 -15.57 -5.29
C SER A 65 5.82 -14.27 -5.08
N ASP A 66 7.03 -14.21 -5.65
CA ASP A 66 7.85 -13.01 -5.61
C ASP A 66 7.08 -11.83 -6.20
N ARG A 67 6.85 -10.79 -5.38
CA ARG A 67 6.07 -9.60 -5.75
C ARG A 67 4.65 -9.90 -6.25
N CYS A 68 4.07 -11.04 -5.88
CA CYS A 68 2.71 -11.43 -6.24
C CYS A 68 2.47 -11.46 -7.76
N LEU A 69 3.43 -12.04 -8.50
CA LEU A 69 3.40 -12.13 -9.96
C LEU A 69 2.38 -13.16 -10.50
N TYR A 70 2.00 -14.13 -9.68
CA TYR A 70 0.95 -15.10 -10.00
C TYR A 70 -0.41 -14.56 -9.52
N ASP A 71 -1.01 -15.21 -8.54
CA ASP A 71 -2.27 -14.77 -7.97
C ASP A 71 -2.10 -13.53 -7.09
N SER A 72 -3.00 -12.56 -7.28
CA SER A 72 -2.91 -11.29 -6.56
C SER A 72 -4.25 -10.62 -6.35
N LEU A 73 -4.33 -9.86 -5.25
CA LEU A 73 -5.30 -8.81 -5.06
C LEU A 73 -4.56 -7.46 -5.13
N THR A 74 -4.72 -6.76 -6.25
CA THR A 74 -4.21 -5.40 -6.43
C THR A 74 -5.24 -4.39 -5.97
N VAL A 75 -4.81 -3.40 -5.20
CA VAL A 75 -5.63 -2.30 -4.70
C VAL A 75 -5.17 -1.01 -5.35
N PHE A 76 -6.08 -0.29 -6.00
CA PHE A 76 -5.82 1.01 -6.61
C PHE A 76 -6.64 2.14 -5.95
N GLY A 77 -6.10 3.35 -5.95
CA GLY A 77 -6.75 4.59 -5.49
C GLY A 77 -7.64 5.25 -6.53
N ASP A 78 -7.56 4.83 -7.80
CA ASP A 78 -8.27 5.43 -8.92
C ASP A 78 -8.90 4.37 -9.85
N VAL A 79 -9.91 4.79 -10.60
CA VAL A 79 -10.62 3.90 -11.55
C VAL A 79 -9.75 3.49 -12.73
N ALA A 80 -8.79 4.33 -13.12
CA ALA A 80 -7.90 4.06 -14.24
C ALA A 80 -6.80 3.05 -13.90
N GLY A 81 -6.62 2.69 -12.62
CA GLY A 81 -5.61 1.73 -12.17
C GLY A 81 -4.19 2.29 -12.30
N THR A 82 -4.03 3.61 -12.18
CA THR A 82 -2.73 4.29 -12.28
C THR A 82 -2.11 4.54 -10.92
N GLU A 83 -2.91 4.52 -9.85
CA GLU A 83 -2.50 4.75 -8.48
C GLU A 83 -2.55 3.45 -7.70
N GLU A 84 -1.51 2.62 -7.81
CA GLU A 84 -1.39 1.38 -7.04
C GLU A 84 -1.09 1.68 -5.56
N ILE A 85 -1.92 1.13 -4.67
CA ILE A 85 -1.78 1.26 -3.22
C ILE A 85 -1.08 0.02 -2.66
N ALA A 86 -1.47 -1.17 -3.11
CA ALA A 86 -0.93 -2.44 -2.65
C ALA A 86 -1.12 -3.55 -3.68
N VAL A 87 -0.19 -4.51 -3.69
CA VAL A 87 -0.34 -5.81 -4.34
C VAL A 87 -0.17 -6.89 -3.27
N LEU A 88 -1.17 -7.75 -3.11
CA LEU A 88 -1.28 -8.68 -2.00
C LEU A 88 -1.39 -10.13 -2.49
N CYS A 89 -0.65 -11.04 -1.87
CA CYS A 89 -0.68 -12.48 -2.11
C CYS A 89 -0.14 -13.23 -0.88
N GLY A 90 -0.18 -14.57 -0.92
CA GLY A 90 0.24 -15.43 0.19
C GLY A 90 -0.86 -15.67 1.22
N ARG A 91 -0.44 -16.11 2.41
CA ARG A 91 -1.34 -16.68 3.43
C ARG A 91 -1.42 -15.86 4.72
N GLY A 92 -2.64 -15.66 5.19
CA GLY A 92 -2.99 -14.93 6.40
C GLY A 92 -3.46 -13.50 6.09
N PRO A 93 -4.42 -12.95 6.87
CA PRO A 93 -4.93 -11.61 6.64
C PRO A 93 -3.82 -10.54 6.72
N PRO A 94 -3.63 -9.71 5.68
CA PRO A 94 -2.70 -8.59 5.73
C PRO A 94 -3.28 -7.43 6.58
N PRO A 95 -2.47 -6.41 6.92
CA PRO A 95 -2.97 -5.19 7.54
C PRO A 95 -4.07 -4.52 6.69
N PRO A 96 -5.01 -3.78 7.32
CA PRO A 96 -6.04 -3.06 6.59
C PRO A 96 -5.43 -2.04 5.61
N VAL A 97 -6.06 -1.90 4.45
CA VAL A 97 -5.65 -0.95 3.40
C VAL A 97 -6.62 0.22 3.35
N LEU A 98 -6.10 1.44 3.29
CA LEU A 98 -6.88 2.66 3.13
C LEU A 98 -6.67 3.25 1.73
N SER A 99 -7.74 3.76 1.13
CA SER A 99 -7.62 4.60 -0.06
C SER A 99 -7.15 6.02 0.32
N TYR A 100 -6.67 6.76 -0.67
CA TYR A 100 -6.31 8.17 -0.50
C TYR A 100 -7.53 9.10 -0.54
N HIS A 101 -8.56 8.69 -1.28
CA HIS A 101 -9.77 9.49 -1.55
C HIS A 101 -11.03 8.60 -1.48
N SER A 102 -12.16 9.10 -1.97
CA SER A 102 -13.44 8.41 -1.95
C SER A 102 -13.61 7.30 -3.00
N VAL A 103 -12.51 6.82 -3.59
CA VAL A 103 -12.50 5.74 -4.58
C VAL A 103 -11.47 4.69 -4.18
N MET A 104 -11.84 3.42 -4.34
CA MET A 104 -10.93 2.28 -4.25
C MET A 104 -11.32 1.27 -5.32
N VAL A 105 -10.33 0.74 -6.04
CA VAL A 105 -10.54 -0.39 -6.94
C VAL A 105 -9.80 -1.59 -6.40
N LEU A 106 -10.51 -2.70 -6.27
CA LEU A 106 -9.92 -4.00 -5.99
C LEU A 106 -9.90 -4.80 -7.29
N GLN A 107 -8.76 -5.38 -7.63
CA GLN A 107 -8.61 -6.29 -8.77
C GLN A 107 -8.00 -7.60 -8.29
N PHE A 108 -8.83 -8.64 -8.26
CA PHE A 108 -8.36 -10.00 -8.08
C PHE A 108 -7.97 -10.59 -9.44
N THR A 109 -6.77 -11.17 -9.51
CA THR A 109 -6.26 -11.90 -10.68
C THR A 109 -5.75 -13.26 -10.24
N SER A 110 -6.08 -14.31 -10.99
CA SER A 110 -5.43 -15.62 -10.87
C SER A 110 -4.78 -16.06 -12.17
N ASP A 111 -3.69 -16.80 -12.06
CA ASP A 111 -2.96 -17.38 -13.19
C ASP A 111 -3.55 -18.75 -13.60
N SER A 112 -2.86 -19.49 -14.47
CA SER A 112 -3.35 -20.77 -15.01
C SER A 112 -3.30 -21.96 -14.04
N SER A 113 -2.85 -21.78 -12.80
CA SER A 113 -2.67 -22.88 -11.84
C SER A 113 -2.66 -22.44 -10.36
N VAL A 114 -2.60 -23.43 -9.46
CA VAL A 114 -2.35 -23.26 -8.02
C VAL A 114 -3.36 -22.32 -7.32
N ALA A 115 -4.62 -22.72 -7.32
CA ALA A 115 -5.64 -22.01 -6.54
C ALA A 115 -5.67 -22.37 -5.05
N HIS A 116 -5.92 -21.36 -4.22
CA HIS A 116 -6.05 -21.43 -2.76
C HIS A 116 -7.46 -21.04 -2.28
N GLY A 117 -7.69 -21.00 -0.96
CA GLY A 117 -9.01 -20.73 -0.38
C GLY A 117 -9.59 -19.33 -0.69
N GLY A 118 -8.76 -18.40 -1.15
CA GLY A 118 -9.18 -17.07 -1.56
C GLY A 118 -9.20 -16.06 -0.41
N PHE A 119 -10.07 -15.06 -0.50
CA PHE A 119 -10.16 -14.03 0.54
C PHE A 119 -11.61 -13.65 0.86
N SER A 120 -11.79 -13.13 2.07
CA SER A 120 -13.00 -12.43 2.49
C SER A 120 -12.61 -11.16 3.22
N ALA A 121 -13.13 -10.03 2.78
CA ALA A 121 -12.83 -8.71 3.32
C ALA A 121 -14.10 -7.85 3.44
N SER A 122 -14.02 -6.83 4.27
CA SER A 122 -15.06 -5.82 4.45
C SER A 122 -14.59 -4.46 3.97
N LEU A 123 -15.49 -3.78 3.26
CA LEU A 123 -15.37 -2.40 2.82
C LEU A 123 -16.17 -1.53 3.77
N THR A 124 -15.50 -0.56 4.38
CA THR A 124 -16.13 0.44 5.25
C THR A 124 -15.63 1.82 4.85
N PHE A 125 -16.38 2.87 5.22
CA PHE A 125 -16.03 4.25 4.88
C PHE A 125 -15.71 5.01 6.16
N ILE A 126 -14.59 5.72 6.17
CA ILE A 126 -14.15 6.54 7.29
C ILE A 126 -14.23 8.00 6.86
N SER A 127 -14.93 8.83 7.63
CA SER A 127 -15.05 10.25 7.31
C SER A 127 -13.74 10.97 7.56
N ASP A 128 -13.48 12.05 6.82
CA ASP A 128 -12.30 12.89 7.05
C ASP A 128 -12.28 13.44 8.48
N ALA A 129 -13.44 13.72 9.08
CA ALA A 129 -13.52 14.19 10.47
C ALA A 129 -12.98 13.14 11.45
N ASP A 130 -13.32 11.86 11.25
CA ASP A 130 -12.86 10.76 12.10
C ASP A 130 -11.36 10.46 11.92
N LEU A 131 -10.78 10.83 10.77
CA LEU A 131 -9.33 10.76 10.55
C LEU A 131 -8.57 11.87 11.28
N HIS A 132 -9.19 13.04 11.48
CA HIS A 132 -8.55 14.24 12.05
C HIS A 132 -8.69 14.36 13.57
N ASP A 133 -9.46 13.50 14.23
CA ASP A 133 -9.69 13.55 15.70
C ASP A 133 -8.46 13.10 16.54
N ARG A 134 -7.25 13.10 15.96
CA ARG A 134 -5.99 12.90 16.68
C ARG A 134 -5.45 14.19 17.32
N ASP A 135 -5.99 15.34 16.97
CA ASP A 135 -5.91 16.54 17.81
C ASP A 135 -7.09 16.51 18.79
N GLY A 136 -6.88 15.80 19.90
CA GLY A 136 -7.85 15.74 21.01
C GLY A 136 -8.23 17.14 21.50
N PRO A 137 -9.29 17.27 22.32
CA PRO A 137 -9.83 18.57 22.71
C PRO A 137 -8.72 19.46 23.24
N ASP A 138 -8.53 20.60 22.56
CA ASP A 138 -7.81 21.75 23.05
C ASP A 138 -8.06 21.88 24.56
N VAL A 139 -6.97 21.91 25.33
CA VAL A 139 -7.02 22.30 26.74
C VAL A 139 -7.83 23.58 26.81
N GLU A 140 -9.04 23.47 27.36
CA GLU A 140 -9.97 24.56 27.55
C GLU A 140 -9.25 25.63 28.40
N GLN A 141 -8.60 26.59 27.74
CA GLN A 141 -8.19 27.83 28.39
C GLN A 141 -9.46 28.63 28.60
N HIS A 142 -10.15 28.30 29.69
CA HIS A 142 -11.27 29.07 30.19
C HIS A 142 -10.88 30.55 30.28
N PRO A 143 -11.65 31.46 29.68
CA PRO A 143 -11.50 32.88 29.95
C PRO A 143 -12.16 33.21 31.30
N ASP A 144 -11.35 33.78 32.19
CA ASP A 144 -11.70 34.67 33.30
C ASP A 144 -12.89 34.34 34.22
N VAL A 145 -12.57 33.99 35.48
CA VAL A 145 -13.37 34.41 36.63
C VAL A 145 -12.47 35.07 37.68
N PHE A 146 -12.56 36.39 37.74
CA PHE A 146 -12.11 37.25 38.84
C PHE A 146 -12.61 36.74 40.19
N THR A 147 -11.82 36.83 41.28
CA THR A 147 -11.92 37.91 42.29
C THR A 147 -10.90 37.73 43.44
N ALA A 148 -10.28 38.86 43.81
CA ALA A 148 -9.87 39.29 45.15
C ALA A 148 -8.53 38.87 45.79
N ASN A 149 -7.69 39.91 45.91
CA ASN A 149 -6.86 40.30 47.07
C ASN A 149 -5.47 39.69 47.28
N ARG A 150 -4.43 40.47 46.93
CA ARG A 150 -3.64 41.22 47.94
C ARG A 150 -2.75 42.31 47.32
N ARG A 151 -2.62 43.42 48.04
CA ARG A 151 -2.04 44.70 47.63
C ARG A 151 -0.51 44.80 47.82
N HIS A 152 0.05 45.81 47.15
CA HIS A 152 1.34 46.51 47.33
C HIS A 152 2.55 45.79 46.70
N THR A 153 3.38 46.39 45.83
CA THR A 153 3.89 47.78 45.73
C THR A 153 4.44 48.07 44.31
N ALA A 154 4.58 49.36 43.96
CA ALA A 154 4.98 49.90 42.64
C ALA A 154 6.51 49.79 42.34
N PRO A 155 6.99 50.18 41.13
CA PRO A 155 8.12 49.56 40.41
C PRO A 155 9.50 50.17 40.70
N HIS A 156 10.56 49.40 40.42
CA HIS A 156 11.94 49.90 40.37
C HIS A 156 12.52 49.72 38.95
N VAL A 157 12.80 50.85 38.29
CA VAL A 157 13.50 50.97 37.00
C VAL A 157 15.01 51.01 37.26
N VAL A 158 15.80 50.20 36.53
CA VAL A 158 17.24 50.47 36.30
C VAL A 158 17.58 50.13 34.84
N GLN A 159 18.32 51.04 34.22
CA GLN A 159 18.71 51.15 32.81
C GLN A 159 20.03 50.39 32.47
N PRO A 160 20.48 50.38 31.19
CA PRO A 160 21.31 49.33 30.59
C PRO A 160 22.81 49.65 30.54
N SER A 161 23.66 48.67 30.18
CA SER A 161 24.80 48.88 29.25
C SER A 161 25.68 47.64 29.04
N SER A 162 26.30 47.66 27.84
CA SER A 162 27.59 47.08 27.44
C SER A 162 27.65 45.70 26.77
N SER A 163 27.66 45.82 25.44
CA SER A 163 28.36 45.04 24.41
C SER A 163 29.62 44.26 24.83
N ARG A 164 29.79 43.06 24.24
CA ARG A 164 31.03 42.68 23.55
C ARG A 164 30.85 41.45 22.66
N SER A 165 31.00 41.62 21.35
CA SER A 165 31.37 40.57 20.41
C SER A 165 32.86 40.23 20.56
N LEU A 166 33.30 39.04 20.16
CA LEU A 166 34.47 38.79 19.29
C LEU A 166 34.69 37.29 19.02
N GLN A 167 34.45 36.94 17.75
CA GLN A 167 35.34 36.26 16.80
C GLN A 167 35.67 34.75 16.85
N ALA A 168 35.50 34.22 15.62
CA ALA A 168 36.00 33.01 15.01
C ALA A 168 37.50 32.76 15.17
N ALA A 169 37.85 31.47 15.20
CA ALA A 169 39.16 30.96 14.82
C ALA A 169 38.98 29.93 13.69
N VAL A 170 39.67 30.18 12.59
CA VAL A 170 39.96 29.27 11.49
C VAL A 170 41.39 28.80 11.73
N ASP A 171 41.69 27.51 11.63
CA ASP A 171 43.05 27.05 11.29
C ASP A 171 43.00 25.76 10.45
N PRO A 172 43.84 25.64 9.39
CA PRO A 172 43.76 24.59 8.40
C PRO A 172 44.83 23.49 8.56
N GLY A 173 44.46 22.29 8.12
CA GLY A 173 45.39 21.38 7.42
C GLY A 173 46.00 20.24 8.22
N ARG A 174 45.74 19.00 7.77
CA ARG A 174 46.82 18.05 7.45
C ARG A 174 46.38 16.93 6.50
N HIS A 175 47.10 16.90 5.38
CA HIS A 175 47.39 15.83 4.40
C HIS A 175 47.75 14.49 5.12
N VAL A 176 47.63 13.26 4.59
CA VAL A 176 48.16 12.64 3.35
C VAL A 176 47.57 11.20 3.20
N VAL A 177 47.62 10.68 1.96
CA VAL A 177 47.75 9.27 1.46
C VAL A 177 46.59 8.26 1.58
N GLY A 178 46.03 7.89 0.41
CA GLY A 178 46.56 6.81 -0.43
C GLY A 178 45.99 5.41 -0.20
N GLY A 179 45.35 4.83 -1.23
CA GLY A 179 44.92 3.44 -1.23
C GLY A 179 44.12 3.07 -2.47
N SER A 180 44.85 2.82 -3.56
CA SER A 180 44.40 2.11 -4.77
C SER A 180 44.01 0.67 -4.43
N GLY A 181 43.00 0.15 -5.13
CA GLY A 181 42.54 -1.23 -5.01
C GLY A 181 41.70 -1.58 -6.23
N ASP A 182 42.40 -1.72 -7.35
CA ASP A 182 41.95 -2.47 -8.52
C ASP A 182 41.69 -3.93 -8.12
N GLY A 183 40.60 -4.49 -8.64
CA GLY A 183 40.19 -5.88 -8.46
C GLY A 183 39.55 -6.34 -9.76
N ASP A 184 40.43 -6.74 -10.67
CA ASP A 184 40.15 -7.38 -11.95
C ASP A 184 39.54 -8.78 -11.78
N GLU A 185 38.78 -9.16 -12.81
CA GLU A 185 38.66 -10.50 -13.41
C GLU A 185 38.12 -11.67 -12.54
N ASP A 186 37.02 -12.27 -12.99
CA ASP A 186 37.02 -13.70 -13.33
C ASP A 186 35.94 -13.96 -14.39
N ASP A 187 36.41 -14.51 -15.51
CA ASP A 187 35.71 -15.19 -16.58
C ASP A 187 34.84 -16.35 -16.06
N ASP A 188 33.85 -16.80 -16.85
CA ASP A 188 33.59 -18.22 -17.13
C ASP A 188 32.37 -18.36 -18.08
N ASP A 189 32.71 -18.70 -19.33
CA ASP A 189 32.20 -19.81 -20.15
C ASP A 189 30.72 -19.90 -20.61
N ASP A 190 30.57 -19.68 -21.92
CA ASP A 190 30.04 -20.63 -22.93
C ASP A 190 28.97 -21.66 -22.52
N ASP A 191 27.81 -21.59 -23.18
CA ASP A 191 27.20 -22.77 -23.79
C ASP A 191 26.27 -22.34 -24.94
N ASP A 192 26.79 -22.49 -26.17
CA ASP A 192 26.03 -22.59 -27.41
C ASP A 192 25.21 -23.89 -27.39
N ASP A 193 23.89 -23.81 -27.60
CA ASP A 193 23.08 -24.98 -28.02
C ASP A 193 22.41 -24.69 -29.37
N ASP A 194 23.18 -24.98 -30.43
CA ASP A 194 22.70 -25.11 -31.80
C ASP A 194 21.90 -26.42 -31.95
N GLY A 195 20.57 -26.30 -31.98
CA GLY A 195 19.66 -27.38 -32.36
C GLY A 195 19.17 -27.26 -33.80
N GLU A 196 20.02 -27.54 -34.78
CA GLU A 196 19.67 -27.64 -36.20
C GLU A 196 18.79 -28.88 -36.52
N SER A 197 17.76 -28.64 -37.34
CA SER A 197 17.30 -29.44 -38.49
C SER A 197 17.07 -30.96 -38.37
N SER A 198 15.85 -31.41 -38.69
CA SER A 198 15.53 -32.13 -39.95
C SER A 198 14.23 -32.96 -39.84
N GLY A 199 13.54 -33.17 -40.98
CA GLY A 199 12.76 -34.40 -41.14
C GLY A 199 11.36 -34.31 -41.77
N THR A 200 11.36 -34.26 -43.10
CA THR A 200 10.28 -34.60 -44.04
C THR A 200 9.47 -35.88 -43.71
N THR A 201 8.23 -35.91 -44.26
CA THR A 201 7.45 -37.07 -44.76
C THR A 201 6.32 -37.61 -43.88
N GLN A 202 5.06 -37.26 -44.19
CA GLN A 202 4.11 -38.05 -45.00
C GLN A 202 2.84 -37.24 -45.28
#